data_AF-A0A6U9VLP7-F1
#
_entry.id   AF-A0A6U9VLP7-F1
#
_cell.length_a   1.000
_cell.length_b   1.000
_cell.length_c   1.000
_cell.angle_alpha   90.00
_cell.angle_beta   90.00
_cell.angle_gamma   90.00
#
_symmetry.space_group_name_H-M   'P 1'
#
loop_
_entity.id
_entity.type
_entity.pdbx_description
1 polymer ?
#
loop_
_entity_poly.entity_id
_entity_poly.type
_entity_poly.pdbx_seq_one_letter_code
_entity_poly.pdbx_strand_id
1 'polypeptide(L)'
;DLIPEPILQRCIKVADEAPSDLRSNLRRAYSKFSQESVDACLKQKEFKATLFALCFFHSLISGRIKFGAQGWSKKYPFNDGDLTICGEVLKNYLNNAEALGTEVPWPDLRYIFGEIMYGGHITDFWDRRVNNTYLEVLITPELLQGCNLCQGFKSPDSSKFDYHHYSKYIEERFPAEVPMMFWLHPNAEIGFLTNQGISIFKTISEIAGGSGGGAGADISAAQTIITSYMTQLPSNLDMIEIR
;
A
#
# COMPACT_ATOMS: atom_id res chain seq x y z
N ASP A 1 16.40 17.85 -8.93
CA ASP A 1 17.51 18.79 -9.26
C ASP A 1 18.37 19.16 -8.04
N LEU A 2 18.96 18.19 -7.34
CA LEU A 2 19.80 18.44 -6.15
C LEU A 2 21.22 17.85 -6.22
N ILE A 3 21.52 17.01 -7.22
CA ILE A 3 22.84 16.36 -7.36
C ILE A 3 23.45 16.79 -8.70
N PRO A 4 24.70 17.29 -8.72
CA PRO A 4 25.39 17.67 -9.95
C PRO A 4 25.53 16.50 -10.94
N GLU A 5 25.15 16.74 -12.19
CA GLU A 5 25.22 15.74 -13.26
C GLU A 5 26.61 15.10 -13.42
N PRO A 6 27.74 15.85 -13.39
CA PRO A 6 29.06 15.24 -13.54
C PRO A 6 29.40 14.22 -12.45
N ILE A 7 28.83 14.38 -11.24
CA ILE A 7 29.00 13.42 -10.15
C ILE A 7 28.21 12.15 -10.46
N LEU A 8 26.96 12.28 -10.90
CA LEU A 8 26.13 11.16 -11.32
C LEU A 8 26.73 10.40 -12.52
N GLN A 9 27.38 11.10 -13.45
CA GLN A 9 28.00 10.45 -14.61
C GLN A 9 29.28 9.66 -14.24
N ARG A 10 29.98 10.05 -13.17
CA ARG A 10 31.27 9.45 -12.77
C ARG A 10 31.17 8.46 -11.60
N CYS A 11 30.01 8.29 -10.99
CA CYS A 11 29.82 7.37 -9.88
C CYS A 11 29.29 6.00 -10.33
N ILE A 12 29.49 4.98 -9.49
CA ILE A 12 28.74 3.73 -9.56
C ILE A 12 27.38 4.00 -8.90
N LYS A 13 26.30 3.81 -9.66
CA LYS A 13 24.93 4.01 -9.17
C LYS A 13 24.41 2.69 -8.62
N VAL A 14 24.09 2.66 -7.33
CA VAL A 14 23.36 1.57 -6.69
C VAL A 14 22.02 2.14 -6.24
N ALA A 15 20.93 1.64 -6.82
CA ALA A 15 19.57 2.01 -6.42
C ALA A 15 19.03 0.94 -5.47
N ASP A 16 18.77 1.34 -4.23
CA ASP A 16 18.07 0.52 -3.23
C ASP A 16 16.61 0.96 -3.20
N GLU A 17 15.80 0.36 -4.08
CA GLU A 17 14.37 0.63 -4.17
C GLU A 17 13.59 -0.41 -3.36
N ALA A 18 12.54 0.05 -2.67
CA ALA A 18 11.66 -0.86 -1.97
C ALA A 18 10.99 -1.83 -2.97
N PRO A 19 10.89 -3.12 -2.65
CA PRO A 19 10.25 -4.09 -3.53
C PRO A 19 8.85 -3.67 -3.99
N SER A 20 8.56 -3.87 -5.27
CA SER A 20 7.30 -3.48 -5.91
C SER A 20 6.18 -4.51 -5.77
N ASP A 21 6.53 -5.77 -5.48
CA ASP A 21 5.58 -6.87 -5.37
C ASP A 21 5.18 -7.16 -3.91
N LEU A 22 3.97 -7.67 -3.73
CA LEU A 22 3.36 -7.93 -2.43
C LEU A 22 4.11 -9.01 -1.63
N ARG A 23 4.65 -10.03 -2.31
CA ARG A 23 5.41 -11.10 -1.65
C ARG A 23 6.69 -10.56 -1.04
N SER A 24 7.45 -9.77 -1.79
CA SER A 24 8.69 -9.16 -1.31
C SER A 24 8.43 -8.12 -0.22
N ASN A 25 7.33 -7.36 -0.30
CA ASN A 25 6.88 -6.48 0.78
C ASN A 25 6.55 -7.26 2.05
N LEU A 26 5.81 -8.37 1.95
CA LEU A 26 5.49 -9.23 3.09
C LEU A 26 6.73 -9.85 3.73
N ARG A 27 7.65 -10.35 2.90
CA ARG A 27 8.94 -10.87 3.36
C ARG A 27 9.75 -9.81 4.11
N ARG A 28 9.84 -8.59 3.55
CA ARG A 28 10.52 -7.47 4.20
C ARG A 28 9.84 -7.12 5.53
N ALA A 29 8.52 -6.97 5.55
CA ALA A 29 7.73 -6.64 6.73
C ALA A 29 7.94 -7.68 7.85
N TYR A 30 7.87 -8.98 7.52
CA TYR A 30 8.02 -10.04 8.51
C TYR A 30 9.46 -10.15 9.04
N SER A 31 10.46 -9.87 8.21
CA SER A 31 11.89 -9.88 8.60
C SER A 31 12.26 -8.81 9.64
N LYS A 32 11.37 -7.84 9.91
CA LYS A 32 11.56 -6.83 10.98
C LYS A 32 11.34 -7.39 12.39
N PHE A 33 10.70 -8.55 12.48
CA PHE A 33 10.47 -9.26 13.74
C PHE A 33 11.36 -10.49 13.78
N SER A 34 11.56 -11.05 14.97
CA SER A 34 12.44 -12.20 15.18
C SER A 34 11.75 -13.29 16.01
N GLN A 35 12.40 -14.45 16.15
CA GLN A 35 11.92 -15.51 17.05
C GLN A 35 11.82 -14.98 18.49
N GLU A 36 12.77 -14.15 18.95
CA GLU A 36 12.73 -13.54 20.28
C GLU A 36 11.50 -12.62 20.45
N SER A 37 11.07 -11.96 19.37
CA SER A 37 9.85 -11.13 19.40
C SER A 37 8.60 -11.99 19.68
N VAL A 38 8.56 -13.20 19.11
CA VAL A 38 7.48 -14.17 19.33
C VAL A 38 7.54 -14.74 20.74
N ASP A 39 8.73 -15.13 21.18
CA ASP A 39 8.94 -15.78 22.49
C ASP A 39 8.67 -14.83 23.66
N ALA A 40 8.82 -13.51 23.45
CA ALA A 40 8.52 -12.47 24.43
C ALA A 40 7.01 -12.28 24.70
N CYS A 41 6.12 -12.85 23.88
CA CYS A 41 4.68 -12.78 24.09
C CYS A 41 4.18 -14.03 24.85
N LEU A 42 3.31 -13.83 25.84
CA LEU A 42 2.71 -14.92 26.61
C LEU A 42 1.69 -15.71 25.76
N LYS A 43 0.90 -15.01 24.94
CA LYS A 43 -0.07 -15.58 23.98
C LYS A 43 0.56 -15.77 22.59
N GLN A 44 1.55 -16.66 22.50
CA GLN A 44 2.34 -16.85 21.27
C GLN A 44 1.49 -17.25 20.05
N LYS A 45 0.44 -18.04 20.24
CA LYS A 45 -0.44 -18.50 19.14
C LYS A 45 -1.17 -17.31 18.50
N GLU A 46 -1.75 -16.45 19.32
CA GLU A 46 -2.48 -15.26 18.91
C GLU A 46 -1.52 -14.21 18.34
N PHE A 47 -0.34 -14.06 18.97
CA PHE A 47 0.67 -13.14 18.52
C PHE A 47 1.19 -13.49 17.12
N LYS A 48 1.58 -14.75 16.86
CA LYS A 48 2.07 -15.18 15.55
C LYS A 48 1.05 -14.94 14.43
N ALA A 49 -0.21 -15.33 14.65
CA ALA A 49 -1.28 -15.15 13.66
C ALA A 49 -1.55 -13.68 13.38
N THR A 50 -1.68 -12.87 14.44
CA THR A 50 -2.02 -11.45 14.32
C THR A 50 -0.85 -10.63 13.78
N LEU A 51 0.38 -10.96 14.16
CA LEU A 51 1.60 -10.34 13.64
C LEU A 51 1.74 -10.60 12.13
N PHE A 52 1.51 -11.84 11.69
CA PHE A 52 1.55 -12.16 10.28
C PHE A 52 0.48 -11.40 9.47
N ALA A 53 -0.74 -11.31 10.00
CA ALA A 53 -1.82 -10.52 9.41
C ALA A 53 -1.49 -9.01 9.37
N LEU A 54 -0.84 -8.48 10.41
CA LEU A 54 -0.35 -7.10 10.47
C LEU A 54 0.74 -6.83 9.43
N CYS A 55 1.71 -7.74 9.27
CA CYS A 55 2.72 -7.65 8.21
C CYS A 55 2.08 -7.69 6.82
N PHE A 56 1.07 -8.54 6.63
CA PHE A 56 0.32 -8.61 5.38
C PHE A 56 -0.45 -7.32 5.10
N PHE A 57 -1.16 -6.79 6.10
CA PHE A 57 -1.83 -5.50 6.04
C PHE A 57 -0.85 -4.37 5.66
N HIS A 58 0.29 -4.25 6.34
CA HIS A 58 1.32 -3.25 6.04
C HIS A 58 1.81 -3.37 4.58
N SER A 59 1.96 -4.61 4.10
CA SER A 59 2.40 -4.89 2.74
C SER A 59 1.35 -4.51 1.70
N LEU A 60 0.06 -4.73 2.01
CA LEU A 60 -1.05 -4.33 1.15
C LEU A 60 -1.13 -2.82 1.01
N ILE A 61 -1.18 -2.07 2.12
CA ILE A 61 -1.34 -0.61 2.07
C ILE A 61 -0.14 0.07 1.41
N SER A 62 1.07 -0.44 1.65
CA SER A 62 2.30 0.06 1.03
C SER A 62 2.34 -0.27 -0.46
N GLY A 63 1.98 -1.50 -0.84
CA GLY A 63 1.93 -1.91 -2.25
C GLY A 63 0.82 -1.25 -3.05
N ARG A 64 -0.28 -0.86 -2.41
CA ARG A 64 -1.46 -0.25 -3.04
C ARG A 64 -1.17 1.11 -3.68
N ILE A 65 -0.09 1.79 -3.29
CA ILE A 65 0.37 3.05 -3.88
C ILE A 65 0.67 2.96 -5.39
N LYS A 66 0.99 1.76 -5.89
CA LYS A 66 1.31 1.56 -7.32
C LYS A 66 0.12 1.75 -8.26
N PHE A 67 -1.10 1.66 -7.74
CA PHE A 67 -2.33 1.85 -8.52
C PHE A 67 -2.77 3.33 -8.60
N GLY A 68 -1.90 4.27 -8.21
CA GLY A 68 -2.19 5.70 -8.27
C GLY A 68 -3.45 6.06 -7.48
N ALA A 69 -4.31 6.90 -8.05
CA ALA A 69 -5.54 7.38 -7.41
C ALA A 69 -6.59 6.27 -7.14
N GLN A 70 -6.53 5.13 -7.86
CA GLN A 70 -7.38 3.97 -7.56
C GLN A 70 -6.89 3.21 -6.33
N GLY A 71 -5.60 3.29 -6.05
CA GLY A 71 -5.03 2.93 -4.77
C GLY A 71 -5.40 4.02 -3.78
N TRP A 72 -4.53 4.98 -3.57
CA TRP A 72 -4.73 6.05 -2.61
C TRP A 72 -4.99 7.38 -3.31
N SER A 73 -5.89 8.18 -2.75
CA SER A 73 -6.15 9.53 -3.24
C SER A 73 -4.91 10.41 -3.12
N LYS A 74 -4.07 10.15 -2.11
CA LYS A 74 -2.76 10.79 -1.89
C LYS A 74 -1.69 9.76 -1.56
N LYS A 75 -0.43 10.09 -1.81
CA LYS A 75 0.71 9.25 -1.39
C LYS A 75 0.97 9.45 0.11
N TYR A 76 0.62 8.46 0.91
CA TYR A 76 0.87 8.45 2.36
C TYR A 76 2.23 7.80 2.69
N PRO A 77 3.00 8.36 3.63
CA PRO A 77 4.34 7.89 3.96
C PRO A 77 4.33 6.76 5.01
N PHE A 78 3.66 5.64 4.70
CA PHE A 78 3.70 4.46 5.57
C PHE A 78 5.12 3.91 5.65
N ASN A 79 5.60 3.64 6.86
CA ASN A 79 6.99 3.26 7.09
C ASN A 79 7.11 2.00 7.98
N ASP A 80 8.30 1.40 7.97
CA ASP A 80 8.59 0.20 8.78
C ASP A 80 8.49 0.47 10.30
N GLY A 81 8.64 1.72 10.74
CA GLY A 81 8.47 2.14 12.13
C GLY A 81 7.02 2.03 12.60
N ASP A 82 6.06 2.37 11.74
CA ASP A 82 4.63 2.16 12.02
C ASP A 82 4.35 0.67 12.29
N LEU A 83 4.95 -0.21 11.49
CA LEU A 83 4.82 -1.66 11.62
C LEU A 83 5.44 -2.17 12.92
N THR A 84 6.69 -1.82 13.23
CA THR A 84 7.37 -2.32 14.42
C THR A 84 6.70 -1.85 15.71
N ILE A 85 6.26 -0.58 15.76
CA ILE A 85 5.49 -0.07 16.90
C ILE A 85 4.14 -0.79 17.02
N CYS A 86 3.44 -1.05 15.92
CA CYS A 86 2.21 -1.85 15.96
C CYS A 86 2.44 -3.27 16.50
N GLY A 87 3.57 -3.91 16.15
CA GLY A 87 3.95 -5.22 16.69
C GLY A 87 4.23 -5.18 18.19
N GLU A 88 4.89 -4.13 18.68
CA GLU A 88 5.10 -3.91 20.12
C GLU A 88 3.78 -3.65 20.87
N VAL A 89 2.90 -2.84 20.31
CA VAL A 89 1.54 -2.61 20.84
C VAL A 89 0.77 -3.92 20.90
N LEU A 90 0.78 -4.71 19.83
CA LEU A 90 0.14 -6.03 19.79
C LEU A 90 0.62 -6.92 20.94
N LYS A 91 1.95 -7.04 21.11
CA LYS A 91 2.55 -7.82 22.19
C LYS A 91 2.05 -7.38 23.56
N ASN A 92 2.04 -6.06 23.82
CA ASN A 92 1.61 -5.50 25.09
C ASN A 92 0.13 -5.78 25.37
N TYR A 93 -0.75 -5.64 24.36
CA TYR A 93 -2.17 -5.93 24.49
C TYR A 93 -2.43 -7.41 24.77
N LEU A 94 -1.71 -8.31 24.09
CA LEU A 94 -1.86 -9.75 24.30
C LEU A 94 -1.34 -10.20 25.67
N ASN A 95 -0.21 -9.65 26.13
CA ASN A 95 0.33 -9.94 27.46
C ASN A 95 -0.62 -9.44 28.56
N ASN A 96 -1.21 -8.27 28.39
CA ASN A 96 -2.22 -7.75 29.33
C ASN A 96 -3.49 -8.60 29.32
N ALA A 97 -3.95 -9.05 28.14
CA ALA A 97 -5.11 -9.94 28.04
C ALA A 97 -4.86 -11.30 28.70
N GLU A 98 -3.64 -11.85 28.61
CA GLU A 98 -3.25 -13.06 29.37
C GLU A 98 -3.27 -12.81 30.88
N ALA A 99 -2.66 -11.72 31.33
CA ALA A 99 -2.61 -11.38 32.75
C ALA A 99 -4.00 -11.17 33.38
N LEU A 100 -4.95 -10.66 32.60
CA LEU A 100 -6.35 -10.44 33.02
C LEU A 100 -7.25 -11.66 32.77
N GLY A 101 -6.77 -12.70 32.08
CA GLY A 101 -7.57 -13.86 31.68
C GLY A 101 -8.69 -13.52 30.69
N THR A 102 -8.54 -12.45 29.91
CA THR A 102 -9.55 -11.98 28.95
C THR A 102 -9.25 -12.44 27.53
N GLU A 103 -10.27 -12.38 26.68
CA GLU A 103 -10.11 -12.60 25.24
C GLU A 103 -9.30 -11.47 24.58
N VAL A 104 -8.80 -11.73 23.37
CA VAL A 104 -8.06 -10.72 22.59
C VAL A 104 -9.01 -9.56 22.24
N PRO A 105 -8.65 -8.30 22.57
CA PRO A 105 -9.51 -7.15 22.28
C PRO A 105 -9.36 -6.73 20.80
N TRP A 106 -9.97 -7.49 19.90
CA TRP A 106 -9.92 -7.25 18.45
C TRP A 106 -10.41 -5.86 18.02
N PRO A 107 -11.49 -5.28 18.58
CA PRO A 107 -11.90 -3.92 18.25
C PRO A 107 -10.83 -2.88 18.61
N ASP A 108 -10.19 -3.01 19.77
CA ASP A 108 -9.19 -2.06 20.25
C ASP A 108 -7.93 -2.12 19.39
N LEU A 109 -7.46 -3.33 19.04
CA LEU A 109 -6.33 -3.50 18.11
C LEU A 109 -6.61 -2.86 16.76
N ARG A 110 -7.81 -3.08 16.18
CA ARG A 110 -8.21 -2.47 14.91
C ARG A 110 -8.28 -0.95 15.01
N TYR A 111 -8.80 -0.42 16.12
CA TYR A 111 -8.85 1.02 16.35
C TYR A 111 -7.45 1.63 16.45
N ILE A 112 -6.55 1.00 17.22
CA ILE A 112 -5.19 1.54 17.39
C ILE A 112 -4.42 1.48 16.07
N PHE A 113 -4.46 0.37 15.35
CA PHE A 113 -3.77 0.26 14.06
C PHE A 113 -4.39 1.19 13.02
N GLY A 114 -5.72 1.25 12.97
CA GLY A 114 -6.48 1.93 11.93
C GLY A 114 -6.57 3.44 12.13
N GLU A 115 -6.95 3.88 13.32
CA GLU A 115 -7.21 5.29 13.62
C GLU A 115 -5.96 6.04 14.10
N ILE A 116 -5.15 5.39 14.95
CA ILE A 116 -4.02 6.05 15.62
C ILE A 116 -2.74 5.90 14.79
N MET A 117 -2.33 4.66 14.53
CA MET A 117 -1.03 4.36 13.93
C MET A 117 -1.00 4.72 12.44
N TYR A 118 -1.71 3.95 11.61
CA TYR A 118 -1.75 4.21 10.16
C TYR A 118 -2.68 5.37 9.82
N GLY A 119 -3.80 5.51 10.54
CA GLY A 119 -4.74 6.60 10.36
C GLY A 119 -4.15 7.98 10.63
N GLY A 120 -3.15 8.10 11.51
CA GLY A 120 -2.46 9.37 11.73
C GLY A 120 -1.83 9.97 10.46
N HIS A 121 -1.49 9.13 9.48
CA HIS A 121 -0.94 9.56 8.19
C HIS A 121 -2.02 9.92 7.16
N ILE A 122 -3.23 9.40 7.33
CA ILE A 122 -4.28 9.47 6.32
C ILE A 122 -5.16 10.70 6.55
N THR A 123 -5.09 11.64 5.61
CA THR A 123 -5.85 12.89 5.66
C THR A 123 -7.21 12.83 4.97
N ASP A 124 -7.41 11.87 4.07
CA ASP A 124 -8.68 11.73 3.34
C ASP A 124 -9.61 10.75 4.05
N PHE A 125 -10.88 11.12 4.20
CA PHE A 125 -11.87 10.31 4.92
C PHE A 125 -12.18 8.98 4.21
N TRP A 126 -12.22 8.97 2.88
CA TRP A 126 -12.49 7.76 2.11
C TRP A 126 -11.31 6.80 2.15
N ASP A 127 -10.09 7.33 2.04
CA ASP A 127 -8.87 6.53 2.22
C ASP A 127 -8.81 5.96 3.66
N ARG A 128 -9.22 6.73 4.68
CA ARG A 128 -9.28 6.26 6.07
C ARG A 128 -10.27 5.12 6.24
N ARG A 129 -11.44 5.20 5.59
CA ARG A 129 -12.41 4.10 5.55
C ARG A 129 -11.79 2.85 4.92
N VAL A 130 -11.10 2.96 3.79
CA VAL A 130 -10.44 1.82 3.12
C VAL A 130 -9.42 1.16 4.06
N ASN A 131 -8.59 1.96 4.73
CA ASN A 131 -7.61 1.47 5.71
C ASN A 131 -8.27 0.67 6.84
N ASN A 132 -9.36 1.19 7.41
CA ASN A 132 -10.07 0.51 8.48
C ASN A 132 -10.77 -0.76 8.00
N THR A 133 -11.35 -0.74 6.80
CA THR A 133 -11.97 -1.94 6.20
C THR A 133 -10.95 -3.06 6.00
N TYR A 134 -9.70 -2.75 5.64
CA TYR A 134 -8.64 -3.79 5.62
C TYR A 134 -8.45 -4.44 6.98
N LEU A 135 -8.34 -3.64 8.04
CA LEU A 135 -8.16 -4.14 9.40
C LEU A 135 -9.39 -4.91 9.90
N GLU A 136 -10.59 -4.50 9.54
CA GLU A 136 -11.84 -5.18 9.90
C GLU A 136 -11.93 -6.60 9.34
N VAL A 137 -11.43 -6.83 8.13
CA VAL A 137 -11.46 -8.14 7.48
C VAL A 137 -10.24 -8.98 7.84
N LEU A 138 -9.06 -8.35 7.95
CA LEU A 138 -7.80 -9.06 8.21
C LEU A 138 -7.60 -9.39 9.68
N ILE A 139 -7.94 -8.50 10.61
CA ILE A 139 -7.69 -8.65 12.05
C ILE A 139 -8.96 -9.14 12.75
N THR A 140 -9.20 -10.44 12.62
CA THR A 140 -10.41 -11.12 13.10
C THR A 140 -10.08 -12.39 13.89
N PRO A 141 -10.95 -12.85 14.80
CA PRO A 141 -10.74 -14.10 15.55
C PRO A 141 -10.49 -15.32 14.65
N GLU A 142 -11.07 -15.34 13.45
CA GLU A 142 -10.95 -16.40 12.45
C GLU A 142 -9.52 -16.57 11.92
N LEU A 143 -8.63 -15.59 12.11
CA LEU A 143 -7.20 -15.70 11.83
C LEU A 143 -6.56 -16.92 12.51
N LEU A 144 -7.01 -17.22 13.74
CA LEU A 144 -6.47 -18.31 14.54
C LEU A 144 -6.81 -19.71 13.98
N GLN A 145 -7.75 -19.78 13.03
CA GLN A 145 -8.24 -21.00 12.40
C GLN A 145 -7.81 -21.12 10.92
N GLY A 146 -7.00 -20.18 10.41
CA GLY A 146 -6.49 -20.22 9.03
C GLY A 146 -7.44 -19.62 8.00
N CYS A 147 -7.95 -18.41 8.27
CA CYS A 147 -8.78 -17.66 7.32
C CYS A 147 -8.02 -17.30 6.02
N ASN A 148 -8.76 -16.96 4.97
CA ASN A 148 -8.16 -16.46 3.73
C ASN A 148 -7.71 -15.00 3.94
N LEU A 149 -6.42 -14.72 3.77
CA LEU A 149 -5.89 -13.35 3.81
C LEU A 149 -6.12 -12.64 2.48
N CYS A 150 -5.93 -13.35 1.37
CA CYS A 150 -6.36 -12.94 0.04
C CYS A 150 -6.74 -14.16 -0.81
N GLN A 151 -7.20 -13.91 -2.03
CA GLN A 151 -7.56 -14.98 -2.95
C GLN A 151 -6.35 -15.89 -3.23
N GLY A 152 -6.44 -17.14 -2.79
CA GLY A 152 -5.38 -18.13 -2.97
C GLY A 152 -4.28 -18.13 -1.89
N PHE A 153 -4.37 -17.27 -0.86
CA PHE A 153 -3.40 -17.20 0.23
C PHE A 153 -4.09 -17.18 1.59
N LYS A 154 -3.77 -18.16 2.44
CA LYS A 154 -4.38 -18.35 3.77
C LYS A 154 -3.41 -17.95 4.87
N SER A 155 -3.97 -17.56 6.02
CA SER A 155 -3.18 -17.46 7.24
C SER A 155 -2.68 -18.86 7.63
N PRO A 156 -1.37 -19.05 7.88
CA PRO A 156 -0.84 -20.31 8.42
C PRO A 156 -1.42 -20.64 9.79
N ASP A 157 -1.53 -21.94 10.08
CA ASP A 157 -1.98 -22.43 11.38
C ASP A 157 -0.93 -22.09 12.47
N SER A 158 -1.24 -21.09 13.30
CA SER A 158 -0.32 -20.58 14.32
C SER A 158 -0.02 -21.57 15.44
N SER A 159 -0.81 -22.64 15.56
CA SER A 159 -0.52 -23.72 16.52
C SER A 159 0.61 -24.66 16.06
N LYS A 160 0.85 -24.75 14.74
CA LYS A 160 1.83 -25.67 14.15
C LYS A 160 3.05 -24.97 13.59
N PHE A 161 2.92 -23.70 13.23
CA PHE A 161 3.99 -22.95 12.56
C PHE A 161 4.83 -22.18 13.58
N ASP A 162 6.15 -22.41 13.55
CA ASP A 162 7.13 -21.54 14.20
C ASP A 162 7.47 -20.33 13.34
N TYR A 163 8.20 -19.36 13.91
CA TYR A 163 8.58 -18.13 13.20
C TYR A 163 9.22 -18.41 11.82
N HIS A 164 10.18 -19.34 11.76
CA HIS A 164 10.86 -19.70 10.50
C HIS A 164 9.93 -20.36 9.47
N HIS A 165 8.92 -21.10 9.93
CA HIS A 165 7.94 -21.72 9.04
C HIS A 165 7.08 -20.68 8.32
N TYR A 166 6.77 -19.54 8.96
CA TYR A 166 6.09 -18.42 8.30
C TYR A 166 6.94 -17.83 7.17
N SER A 167 8.24 -17.59 7.40
CA SER A 167 9.14 -17.10 6.34
C SER A 167 9.19 -18.05 5.15
N LYS A 168 9.27 -19.35 5.40
CA LYS A 168 9.23 -20.37 4.35
C LYS A 168 7.88 -20.42 3.64
N TYR A 169 6.77 -20.25 4.36
CA TYR A 169 5.43 -20.19 3.79
C TYR A 169 5.25 -19.05 2.79
N ILE A 170 5.83 -17.88 3.07
CA ILE A 170 5.82 -16.75 2.13
C ILE A 170 6.49 -17.13 0.81
N GLU A 171 7.62 -17.83 0.86
CA GLU A 171 8.37 -18.19 -0.36
C GLU A 171 7.67 -19.29 -1.17
N GLU A 172 7.14 -20.31 -0.49
CA GLU A 172 6.60 -21.50 -1.15
C GLU A 172 5.14 -21.38 -1.58
N ARG A 173 4.32 -20.62 -0.82
CA ARG A 173 2.87 -20.63 -0.99
C ARG A 173 2.29 -19.34 -1.55
N PHE A 174 3.05 -18.25 -1.57
CA PHE A 174 2.52 -16.97 -2.03
C PHE A 174 2.26 -17.00 -3.55
N PRO A 175 1.01 -16.79 -4.00
CA PRO A 175 0.66 -16.84 -5.42
C PRO A 175 1.20 -15.63 -6.21
N ALA A 176 1.19 -15.73 -7.55
CA ALA A 176 1.51 -14.60 -8.40
C ALA A 176 0.55 -13.44 -8.13
N GLU A 177 1.10 -12.24 -7.99
CA GLU A 177 0.34 -11.07 -7.58
C GLU A 177 -0.73 -10.70 -8.61
N VAL A 178 -1.95 -10.44 -8.14
CA VAL A 178 -3.05 -9.89 -8.95
C VAL A 178 -3.71 -8.72 -8.23
N PRO A 179 -4.31 -7.75 -8.94
CA PRO A 179 -4.97 -6.60 -8.31
C PRO A 179 -6.04 -6.96 -7.28
N MET A 180 -6.71 -8.10 -7.46
CA MET A 180 -7.72 -8.60 -6.53
C MET A 180 -7.15 -8.90 -5.14
N MET A 181 -5.84 -9.14 -5.00
CA MET A 181 -5.20 -9.27 -3.68
C MET A 181 -5.22 -7.97 -2.90
N PHE A 182 -5.18 -6.82 -3.60
CA PHE A 182 -5.38 -5.49 -3.04
C PHE A 182 -6.87 -5.10 -3.01
N TRP A 183 -7.79 -6.04 -3.22
CA TRP A 183 -9.24 -5.79 -3.35
C TRP A 183 -9.59 -4.72 -4.40
N LEU A 184 -8.77 -4.64 -5.45
CA LEU A 184 -9.03 -3.81 -6.61
C LEU A 184 -9.61 -4.66 -7.73
N HIS A 185 -10.41 -4.02 -8.58
CA HIS A 185 -10.91 -4.64 -9.80
C HIS A 185 -9.72 -5.01 -10.73
N PRO A 186 -9.75 -6.13 -11.48
CA PRO A 186 -8.68 -6.51 -12.41
C PRO A 186 -8.24 -5.40 -13.38
N ASN A 187 -9.17 -4.51 -13.79
CA ASN A 187 -8.86 -3.35 -14.63
C ASN A 187 -7.83 -2.37 -14.04
N ALA A 188 -7.59 -2.39 -12.72
CA ALA A 188 -6.54 -1.57 -12.11
C ALA A 188 -5.15 -1.94 -12.66
N GLU A 189 -4.95 -3.17 -13.11
CA GLU A 189 -3.72 -3.61 -13.78
C GLU A 189 -3.50 -2.90 -15.12
N ILE A 190 -4.57 -2.68 -15.89
CA ILE A 190 -4.49 -2.01 -17.19
C ILE A 190 -3.91 -0.61 -17.01
N GLY A 191 -4.44 0.16 -16.05
CA GLY A 191 -3.95 1.51 -15.76
C GLY A 191 -2.49 1.52 -15.27
N PHE A 192 -2.15 0.60 -14.37
CA PHE A 192 -0.79 0.43 -13.87
C PHE A 192 0.22 0.11 -14.99
N LEU A 193 -0.08 -0.90 -15.82
CA LEU A 193 0.79 -1.30 -16.94
C LEU A 193 0.88 -0.22 -18.01
N THR A 194 -0.22 0.48 -18.30
CA THR A 194 -0.23 1.60 -19.25
C THR A 194 0.70 2.72 -18.78
N ASN A 195 0.63 3.11 -17.51
CA ASN A 195 1.49 4.16 -16.96
C ASN A 195 2.97 3.76 -16.96
N GLN A 196 3.29 2.49 -16.65
CA GLN A 196 4.66 1.99 -16.78
C GLN A 196 5.15 2.04 -18.23
N GLY A 197 4.31 1.63 -19.19
CA GLY A 197 4.62 1.71 -20.63
C GLY A 197 4.89 3.15 -21.07
N ILE A 198 4.03 4.10 -20.68
CA ILE A 198 4.21 5.54 -20.96
C ILE A 198 5.54 6.04 -20.37
N SER A 199 5.88 5.65 -19.14
CA SER A 199 7.15 6.03 -18.53
C SER A 199 8.35 5.52 -19.32
N ILE A 200 8.31 4.26 -19.78
CA ILE A 200 9.36 3.67 -20.62
C ILE A 200 9.48 4.43 -21.94
N PHE A 201 8.36 4.70 -22.63
CA PHE A 201 8.39 5.46 -23.89
C PHE A 201 8.93 6.87 -23.71
N LYS A 202 8.58 7.54 -22.61
CA LYS A 202 9.12 8.85 -22.26
C LYS A 202 10.64 8.79 -22.08
N THR A 203 11.15 7.82 -21.31
CA THR A 203 12.59 7.63 -21.11
C THR A 203 13.31 7.32 -22.42
N ILE A 204 12.74 6.48 -23.29
CA ILE A 204 13.31 6.20 -24.62
C ILE A 204 13.36 7.48 -25.46
N SER A 205 12.30 8.29 -25.46
CA SER A 205 12.25 9.56 -26.20
C SER A 205 13.30 10.55 -25.70
N GLU A 206 13.53 10.63 -24.38
CA GLU A 206 14.53 11.50 -23.77
C GLU A 206 15.96 11.06 -24.14
N ILE A 207 16.23 9.75 -24.15
CA ILE A 207 17.56 9.19 -24.51
C ILE A 207 17.85 9.32 -26.00
N ALA A 208 16.84 9.19 -26.87
CA ALA A 208 17.00 9.25 -28.32
C ALA A 208 17.41 10.64 -28.86
N GLY A 209 17.54 11.66 -27.99
CA GLY A 209 17.93 13.03 -28.38
C GLY A 209 16.84 13.76 -29.17
N GLY A 210 15.63 13.20 -29.23
CA GLY A 210 14.51 13.80 -29.94
C GLY A 210 13.82 14.84 -29.08
N SER A 211 13.89 16.10 -29.49
CA SER A 211 12.91 17.14 -29.16
C SER A 211 11.56 16.84 -29.81
N GLY A 212 11.04 15.62 -29.60
CA GLY A 212 9.85 15.05 -30.22
C GLY A 212 8.60 15.15 -29.34
N GLY A 213 8.62 16.00 -28.31
CA GLY A 213 7.37 16.50 -27.75
C GLY A 213 6.79 17.46 -28.79
N GLY A 214 5.56 17.22 -29.25
CA GLY A 214 4.90 18.12 -30.19
C GLY A 214 5.06 19.56 -29.70
N ALA A 215 5.85 20.35 -30.43
CA ALA A 215 6.00 21.76 -30.13
C ALA A 215 4.59 22.33 -30.05
N GLY A 216 4.27 22.96 -28.91
CA GLY A 216 2.97 23.60 -28.73
C GLY A 216 2.67 24.41 -29.99
N ALA A 217 1.54 24.10 -30.63
CA ALA A 217 1.06 24.91 -31.74
C ALA A 217 1.12 26.38 -31.28
N ASP A 218 1.59 27.26 -32.17
CA ASP A 218 1.69 28.68 -31.91
C ASP A 218 0.44 29.16 -31.15
N ILE A 219 0.64 29.89 -30.03
CA ILE A 219 -0.46 30.33 -29.16
C ILE A 219 -1.50 31.12 -29.98
N SER A 220 -1.09 31.71 -31.11
CA SER A 220 -1.96 32.34 -32.11
C SER A 220 -3.05 31.40 -32.67
N ALA A 221 -2.73 30.12 -32.90
CA ALA A 221 -3.68 29.11 -33.34
C ALA A 221 -4.69 28.80 -32.22
N ALA A 222 -4.22 28.70 -30.98
CA ALA A 222 -5.09 28.55 -29.81
C ALA A 222 -6.00 29.78 -29.62
N GLN A 223 -5.48 31.00 -29.80
CA GLN A 223 -6.26 32.25 -29.74
C GLN A 223 -7.34 32.30 -30.81
N THR A 224 -7.01 31.94 -32.06
CA THR A 224 -7.99 31.89 -33.16
C THR A 224 -9.13 30.92 -32.85
N ILE A 225 -8.79 29.75 -32.30
CA ILE A 225 -9.76 28.74 -31.88
C ILE A 225 -10.61 29.26 -30.71
N ILE A 226 -10.01 29.91 -29.70
CA ILE A 226 -10.73 30.52 -28.58
C ILE A 226 -11.71 31.58 -29.07
N THR A 227 -11.29 32.48 -29.97
CA THR A 227 -12.18 33.50 -30.54
C THR A 227 -13.33 32.87 -31.33
N SER A 228 -13.06 31.80 -32.08
CA SER A 228 -14.12 31.04 -32.77
C SER A 228 -15.09 30.37 -31.79
N TYR A 229 -14.62 29.85 -30.66
CA TYR A 229 -15.53 29.27 -29.67
C TYR A 229 -16.32 30.35 -28.92
N MET A 230 -15.71 31.49 -28.60
CA MET A 230 -16.40 32.61 -27.96
C MET A 230 -17.56 33.17 -28.80
N THR A 231 -17.47 33.13 -30.14
CA THR A 231 -18.56 33.56 -31.01
C THR A 231 -19.65 32.50 -31.19
N GLN A 232 -19.32 31.23 -30.97
CA GLN A 232 -20.25 30.10 -31.08
C GLN A 232 -20.88 29.68 -29.74
N LEU A 233 -20.31 30.14 -28.62
CA LEU A 233 -20.85 29.86 -27.30
C LEU A 233 -22.25 30.48 -27.19
N PRO A 234 -23.28 29.69 -26.82
CA PRO A 234 -24.59 30.25 -26.52
C PRO A 234 -24.49 31.22 -25.33
N SER A 235 -25.49 32.08 -25.18
CA SER A 235 -25.61 32.96 -24.00
C SER A 235 -25.39 32.16 -22.72
N ASN A 236 -24.59 32.71 -21.78
CA ASN A 236 -24.32 32.07 -20.49
C ASN A 236 -25.63 31.49 -19.93
N LEU A 237 -25.65 30.18 -19.75
CA LEU A 237 -26.75 29.52 -19.07
C LEU A 237 -26.64 29.91 -17.60
N ASP A 238 -27.29 31.01 -17.21
CA ASP A 238 -27.63 31.29 -15.81
C ASP A 238 -28.58 30.18 -15.36
N MET A 239 -28.01 29.02 -15.02
CA MET A 239 -28.75 27.94 -14.42
C MET A 239 -29.00 28.30 -12.96
N ILE A 240 -30.13 28.98 -12.76
CA ILE A 240 -30.86 29.15 -11.50
C ILE A 240 -30.10 29.98 -10.46
N GLU A 241 -30.57 31.21 -10.23
CA GLU A 241 -30.34 31.90 -8.95
C GLU A 241 -30.86 30.98 -7.83
N ILE A 242 -29.95 30.35 -7.09
CA ILE A 242 -30.29 29.73 -5.81
C ILE A 242 -30.61 30.89 -4.87
N ARG A 243 -31.91 31.13 -4.68
CA ARG A 243 -32.46 32.10 -3.74
C ARG A 243 -32.31 31.63 -2.30
#